data_AF-A0A0H3M6T6-F1
#
_entry.id   AF-A0A0H3M6T6-F1
#
_cell.length_a   1.000
_cell.length_b   1.000
_cell.length_c   1.000
_cell.angle_alpha   90.00
_cell.angle_beta   90.00
_cell.angle_gamma   90.00
#
_symmetry.space_group_name_H-M   'P 1'
#
loop_
_entity.id
_entity.type
_entity.pdbx_description
1 polymer ?
#
loop_
_entity_poly.entity_id
_entity_poly.type
_entity_poly.pdbx_seq_one_letter_code
_entity_poly.pdbx_strand_id
1 'polypeptide(L)'
;MLSSLAREFFFTSNGKFMKTVKKRGRPRITGKPREPNGRISRAKRPNKAVPQVTIEMRAKHFGLSIEEAKNPLSSSYIGRLYMLGTKQNGSGINKEQYDTAQRYLQIRNDYLCAKGLPSGYYDNFTHALSDEKAKKQWVRRATDHYEEMQEAIKEAQQLHRQHNFHGALQYLVVEDQSLPSLVCSLRLILDALHKHFDG
;
A
#
# COMPACT_ATOMS: atom_id res chain seq x y z
N MET A 1 -102.62 -0.42 3.56
CA MET A 1 -102.46 0.79 4.39
C MET A 1 -101.03 0.84 4.92
N LEU A 2 -100.32 1.96 4.64
CA LEU A 2 -99.19 2.58 5.38
C LEU A 2 -97.93 1.71 5.65
N SER A 3 -96.66 2.10 5.45
CA SER A 3 -95.94 3.37 5.23
C SER A 3 -94.47 2.99 4.90
N SER A 4 -93.85 3.41 3.79
CA SER A 4 -93.00 4.62 3.57
C SER A 4 -91.76 4.82 4.46
N LEU A 5 -90.61 5.10 3.79
CA LEU A 5 -89.37 5.81 4.22
C LEU A 5 -88.36 5.03 5.11
N ALA A 6 -87.02 5.12 5.01
CA ALA A 6 -86.07 5.89 4.20
C ALA A 6 -84.62 5.32 4.40
N ARG A 7 -83.71 5.73 3.48
CA ARG A 7 -82.25 6.04 3.60
C ARG A 7 -81.47 5.57 4.86
N GLU A 8 -80.26 5.01 4.77
CA GLU A 8 -78.96 5.68 4.55
C GLU A 8 -77.85 4.59 4.48
N PHE A 9 -76.98 4.54 3.46
CA PHE A 9 -75.62 5.10 3.47
C PHE A 9 -74.85 5.00 4.79
N PHE A 10 -73.77 4.21 4.84
CA PHE A 10 -72.39 4.71 5.07
C PHE A 10 -71.37 3.56 5.03
N PHE A 11 -70.59 3.55 3.96
CA PHE A 11 -69.31 2.84 3.83
C PHE A 11 -68.27 3.62 4.66
N THR A 12 -67.71 3.05 5.72
CA THR A 12 -66.58 3.67 6.44
C THR A 12 -65.26 3.29 5.79
N SER A 13 -64.68 4.33 5.18
CA SER A 13 -63.35 4.44 4.62
C SER A 13 -62.23 3.98 5.57
N ASN A 14 -61.32 3.15 5.08
CA ASN A 14 -59.91 3.20 5.49
C ASN A 14 -58.98 2.76 4.36
N GLY A 15 -59.05 3.49 3.24
CA GLY A 15 -58.04 3.43 2.19
C GLY A 15 -57.04 4.57 2.36
N LYS A 16 -55.94 4.35 3.10
CA LYS A 16 -54.75 5.21 2.95
C LYS A 16 -54.25 5.05 1.53
N PHE A 17 -54.60 5.97 0.64
CA PHE A 17 -54.00 6.08 -0.68
C PHE A 17 -52.49 6.37 -0.51
N MET A 18 -51.66 5.32 -0.63
CA MET A 18 -50.24 5.50 -0.91
C MET A 18 -50.16 6.24 -2.25
N LYS A 19 -49.79 7.53 -2.21
CA LYS A 19 -49.46 8.29 -3.41
C LYS A 19 -48.27 7.61 -4.07
N THR A 20 -48.52 6.77 -5.07
CA THR A 20 -47.47 6.26 -5.97
C THR A 20 -46.88 7.47 -6.68
N VAL A 21 -45.72 7.92 -6.20
CA VAL A 21 -44.90 8.89 -6.94
C VAL A 21 -44.62 8.25 -8.30
N LYS A 22 -45.27 8.76 -9.35
CA LYS A 22 -45.04 8.34 -10.73
C LYS A 22 -43.56 8.54 -11.03
N LYS A 23 -42.77 7.45 -10.95
CA LYS A 23 -41.36 7.48 -11.35
C LYS A 23 -41.33 7.91 -12.81
N ARG A 24 -40.85 9.12 -13.08
CA ARG A 24 -40.74 9.64 -14.46
C ARG A 24 -39.60 8.89 -15.15
N GLY A 25 -39.91 8.25 -16.28
CA GLY A 25 -38.94 7.60 -17.17
C GLY A 25 -38.93 6.06 -17.13
N ARG A 26 -38.31 5.46 -18.15
CA ARG A 26 -38.16 4.00 -18.31
C ARG A 26 -37.46 3.42 -17.07
N PRO A 27 -37.99 2.35 -16.45
CA PRO A 27 -37.37 1.74 -15.29
C PRO A 27 -35.93 1.29 -15.60
N ARG A 28 -35.02 1.54 -14.65
CA ARG A 28 -33.62 1.11 -14.79
C ARG A 28 -33.58 -0.42 -14.75
N ILE A 29 -32.92 -1.02 -15.76
CA ILE A 29 -32.61 -2.45 -15.76
C ILE A 29 -31.64 -2.73 -14.61
N THR A 30 -32.05 -3.57 -13.66
CA THR A 30 -31.28 -3.99 -12.49
C THR A 30 -30.09 -4.86 -12.90
N GLY A 31 -28.94 -4.70 -12.24
CA GLY A 31 -27.75 -5.55 -12.46
C GLY A 31 -26.90 -5.21 -13.70
N LYS A 32 -27.23 -4.17 -14.47
CA LYS A 32 -26.39 -3.73 -15.61
C LYS A 32 -25.45 -2.57 -15.23
N PRO A 33 -24.14 -2.67 -15.50
CA PRO A 33 -23.20 -1.58 -15.25
C PRO A 33 -23.53 -0.35 -16.10
N ARG A 34 -23.25 0.84 -15.59
CA ARG A 34 -23.56 2.12 -16.25
C ARG A 34 -22.34 3.00 -16.37
N GLU A 35 -22.33 3.81 -17.42
CA GLU A 35 -21.39 4.92 -17.61
C GLU A 35 -21.76 6.10 -16.70
N PRO A 36 -20.84 7.05 -16.44
CA PRO A 36 -21.11 8.26 -15.66
C PRO A 36 -22.29 9.08 -16.20
N ASN A 37 -22.51 9.05 -17.51
CA ASN A 37 -23.62 9.69 -18.21
C ASN A 37 -24.98 8.97 -18.02
N GLY A 38 -25.02 7.89 -17.24
CA GLY A 38 -26.23 7.12 -16.95
C GLY A 38 -26.64 6.12 -18.05
N ARG A 39 -25.93 6.01 -19.18
CA ARG A 39 -26.17 4.97 -20.19
C ARG A 39 -25.72 3.60 -19.68
N ILE A 40 -26.35 2.54 -20.16
CA ILE A 40 -25.89 1.17 -19.89
C ILE A 40 -24.54 1.00 -20.60
N SER A 41 -23.53 0.58 -19.84
CA SER A 41 -22.20 0.35 -20.39
C SER A 41 -22.27 -0.70 -21.50
N ARG A 42 -21.68 -0.37 -22.65
CA ARG A 42 -21.57 -1.27 -23.81
C ARG A 42 -20.33 -2.19 -23.73
N ALA A 43 -19.49 -2.01 -22.72
CA ALA A 43 -18.29 -2.81 -22.55
C ALA A 43 -18.68 -4.29 -22.30
N LYS A 44 -18.14 -5.20 -23.11
CA LYS A 44 -18.39 -6.66 -22.98
C LYS A 44 -17.94 -7.20 -21.62
N ARG A 45 -17.02 -6.51 -20.94
CA ARG A 45 -16.60 -6.76 -19.57
C ARG A 45 -16.74 -5.44 -18.80
N PRO A 46 -17.41 -5.42 -17.63
CA PRO A 46 -17.39 -4.23 -16.79
C PRO A 46 -15.94 -3.91 -16.45
N ASN A 47 -15.54 -2.63 -16.56
CA ASN A 47 -14.24 -2.21 -16.05
C ASN A 47 -14.20 -2.57 -14.57
N LYS A 48 -13.30 -3.49 -14.19
CA LYS A 48 -12.99 -3.71 -12.78
C LYS A 48 -12.46 -2.39 -12.23
N ALA A 49 -12.80 -2.07 -10.99
CA ALA A 49 -12.23 -0.91 -10.33
C ALA A 49 -10.70 -0.98 -10.42
N VAL A 50 -10.01 0.14 -10.68
CA VAL A 50 -8.54 0.21 -10.83
C VAL A 50 -7.81 -0.54 -9.70
N PRO A 51 -8.21 -0.44 -8.41
CA PRO A 51 -7.58 -1.20 -7.33
C PRO A 51 -7.64 -2.71 -7.52
N GLN A 52 -8.75 -3.23 -8.05
CA GLN A 52 -8.96 -4.67 -8.26
C GLN A 52 -8.05 -5.21 -9.37
N VAL A 53 -7.84 -4.43 -10.44
CA VAL A 53 -6.93 -4.81 -11.54
C VAL A 53 -5.50 -4.87 -11.03
N THR A 54 -5.06 -3.90 -10.23
CA THR A 54 -3.70 -3.88 -9.67
C THR A 54 -3.44 -5.07 -8.75
N ILE A 55 -4.41 -5.44 -7.91
CA ILE A 55 -4.32 -6.62 -7.04
C ILE A 55 -4.20 -7.90 -7.87
N GLU A 56 -5.02 -8.05 -8.91
CA GLU A 56 -4.98 -9.23 -9.78
C GLU A 56 -3.67 -9.34 -10.57
N MET A 57 -3.14 -8.22 -11.09
CA MET A 57 -1.85 -8.20 -11.75
C MET A 57 -0.72 -8.56 -10.79
N ARG A 58 -0.75 -8.05 -9.55
CA ARG A 58 0.23 -8.39 -8.51
C ARG A 58 0.19 -9.87 -8.16
N ALA A 59 -1.01 -10.42 -7.94
CA ALA A 59 -1.22 -11.84 -7.67
C ALA A 59 -0.61 -12.71 -8.79
N LYS A 60 -0.90 -12.36 -10.05
CA LYS A 60 -0.34 -13.06 -11.22
C LYS A 60 1.17 -12.93 -11.33
N HIS A 61 1.71 -11.72 -11.15
CA HIS A 61 3.12 -11.43 -11.34
C HIS A 61 4.00 -12.12 -10.28
N PHE A 62 3.55 -12.17 -9.03
CA PHE A 62 4.32 -12.72 -7.91
C PHE A 62 3.84 -14.11 -7.46
N GLY A 63 2.86 -14.72 -8.13
CA GLY A 63 2.31 -16.03 -7.77
C GLY A 63 1.62 -16.05 -6.40
N LEU A 64 1.04 -14.92 -5.99
CA LEU A 64 0.35 -14.77 -4.69
C LEU A 64 -1.14 -15.07 -4.81
N SER A 65 -1.78 -15.42 -3.70
CA SER A 65 -3.24 -15.44 -3.64
C SER A 65 -3.80 -14.01 -3.78
N ILE A 66 -5.06 -13.88 -4.22
CA ILE A 66 -5.71 -12.55 -4.32
C ILE A 66 -5.75 -11.87 -2.94
N GLU A 67 -5.91 -12.63 -1.87
CA GLU A 67 -5.94 -12.10 -0.50
C GLU A 67 -4.57 -11.59 -0.06
N GLU A 68 -3.50 -12.31 -0.39
CA GLU A 68 -2.12 -11.90 -0.11
C GLU A 68 -1.73 -10.67 -0.93
N ALA A 69 -2.12 -10.62 -2.20
CA ALA A 69 -1.85 -9.50 -3.07
C ALA A 69 -2.58 -8.21 -2.64
N LYS A 70 -3.65 -8.31 -1.85
CA LYS A 70 -4.30 -7.13 -1.25
C LYS A 70 -3.43 -6.48 -0.17
N ASN A 71 -2.56 -7.24 0.50
CA ASN A 71 -1.68 -6.69 1.52
C ASN A 71 -0.72 -5.68 0.88
N PRO A 72 -0.62 -4.43 1.37
CA PRO A 72 0.36 -3.46 0.86
C PRO A 72 1.78 -4.01 0.84
N LEU A 73 2.18 -4.83 1.82
CA LEU A 73 3.51 -5.43 1.93
C LEU A 73 3.88 -6.32 0.73
N SER A 74 2.88 -6.85 0.00
CA SER A 74 3.14 -7.66 -1.18
C SER A 74 3.71 -6.87 -2.36
N SER A 75 3.67 -5.54 -2.31
CA SER A 75 4.20 -4.68 -3.37
C SER A 75 5.72 -4.75 -3.48
N SER A 76 6.43 -4.86 -2.36
CA SER A 76 7.89 -4.92 -2.31
C SER A 76 8.40 -6.32 -1.99
N TYR A 77 9.58 -6.65 -2.49
CA TYR A 77 10.28 -7.89 -2.22
C TYR A 77 10.58 -8.08 -0.74
N ILE A 78 11.02 -7.01 -0.05
CA ILE A 78 11.24 -7.04 1.40
C ILE A 78 9.94 -7.33 2.16
N GLY A 79 8.82 -6.74 1.76
CA GLY A 79 7.52 -7.05 2.35
C GLY A 79 7.06 -8.48 2.04
N ARG A 80 7.30 -8.99 0.82
CA ARG A 80 7.07 -10.40 0.47
C ARG A 80 7.94 -11.36 1.31
N LEU A 81 9.21 -11.03 1.57
CA LEU A 81 10.08 -11.81 2.44
C LEU A 81 9.60 -11.80 3.89
N TYR A 82 9.08 -10.68 4.39
CA TYR A 82 8.49 -10.61 5.72
C TYR A 82 7.19 -11.44 5.82
N MET A 83 6.32 -11.36 4.80
CA MET A 83 5.15 -12.23 4.69
C MET A 83 5.52 -13.72 4.63
N LEU A 84 6.65 -14.07 4.00
CA LEU A 84 7.15 -15.43 3.98
C LEU A 84 7.65 -15.87 5.36
N GLY A 85 8.39 -14.99 6.06
CA GLY A 85 8.90 -15.26 7.41
C GLY A 85 7.81 -15.48 8.45
N THR A 86 6.68 -14.79 8.32
CA THR A 86 5.51 -14.97 9.21
C THR A 86 4.73 -16.27 8.95
N LYS A 87 4.80 -16.81 7.72
CA LYS A 87 4.15 -18.08 7.36
C LYS A 87 5.03 -19.31 7.63
N GLN A 88 6.32 -19.18 7.32
CA GLN A 88 7.29 -20.26 7.40
C GLN A 88 8.50 -19.75 8.16
N ASN A 89 8.60 -20.15 9.44
CA ASN A 89 9.72 -19.78 10.29
C ASN A 89 11.04 -20.20 9.62
N GLY A 90 11.88 -19.22 9.28
CA GLY A 90 13.22 -19.43 8.74
C GLY A 90 13.39 -19.17 7.23
N SER A 91 12.30 -19.12 6.44
CA SER A 91 12.39 -18.91 4.98
C SER A 91 12.44 -17.44 4.55
N GLY A 92 12.07 -16.51 5.45
CA GLY A 92 12.00 -15.07 5.17
C GLY A 92 12.82 -14.22 6.14
N ILE A 93 12.41 -12.96 6.31
CA ILE A 93 12.96 -12.03 7.28
C ILE A 93 12.01 -11.84 8.46
N ASN A 94 12.54 -11.51 9.63
CA ASN A 94 11.73 -11.22 10.81
C ASN A 94 11.23 -9.75 10.78
N LYS A 95 10.47 -9.35 11.83
CA LYS A 95 9.93 -8.00 11.93
C LYS A 95 11.03 -6.93 12.10
N GLU A 96 12.01 -7.18 12.96
CA GLU A 96 13.11 -6.24 13.23
C GLU A 96 13.96 -5.98 11.99
N GLN A 97 14.26 -7.02 11.21
CA GLN A 97 14.94 -6.94 9.93
C GLN A 97 14.11 -6.16 8.91
N TYR A 98 12.79 -6.39 8.85
CA TYR A 98 11.90 -5.62 8.00
C TYR A 98 11.90 -4.14 8.38
N ASP A 99 11.73 -3.82 9.66
CA ASP A 99 11.71 -2.44 10.17
C ASP A 99 13.07 -1.76 9.93
N THR A 100 14.18 -2.50 10.09
CA THR A 100 15.53 -2.04 9.78
C THR A 100 15.72 -1.74 8.30
N ALA A 101 15.18 -2.57 7.40
CA ALA A 101 15.22 -2.33 5.96
C ALA A 101 14.44 -1.05 5.58
N GLN A 102 13.31 -0.79 6.24
CA GLN A 102 12.57 0.46 6.07
C GLN A 102 13.38 1.67 6.57
N ARG A 103 14.03 1.56 7.74
CA ARG A 103 14.91 2.61 8.27
C ARG A 103 16.11 2.88 7.37
N TYR A 104 16.71 1.84 6.79
CA TYR A 104 17.77 1.96 5.78
C TYR A 104 17.30 2.76 4.56
N LEU A 105 16.12 2.45 4.02
CA LEU A 105 15.55 3.18 2.88
C LEU A 105 15.29 4.65 3.23
N GLN A 106 14.81 4.92 4.44
CA GLN A 106 14.59 6.28 4.93
C GLN A 106 15.89 7.09 5.01
N ILE A 107 16.92 6.57 5.69
CA ILE A 107 18.22 7.25 5.82
C ILE A 107 18.83 7.51 4.44
N ARG A 108 18.78 6.51 3.55
CA ARG A 108 19.25 6.65 2.17
C ARG A 108 18.48 7.74 1.43
N ASN A 109 17.15 7.78 1.55
CA ASN A 109 16.33 8.81 0.91
C ASN A 109 16.62 10.21 1.46
N ASP A 110 16.73 10.35 2.79
CA ASP A 110 17.04 11.61 3.45
C ASP A 110 18.37 12.17 2.96
N TYR A 111 19.38 11.32 2.80
CA TYR A 111 20.65 11.68 2.19
C TYR A 111 20.52 12.17 0.75
N LEU A 112 19.80 11.42 -0.09
CA LEU A 112 19.57 11.80 -1.50
C LEU A 112 18.87 13.17 -1.59
N CYS A 113 17.85 13.37 -0.76
CA CYS A 113 17.12 14.63 -0.66
C CYS A 113 18.01 15.78 -0.16
N ALA A 114 18.88 15.52 0.83
CA ALA A 114 19.81 16.48 1.38
C ALA A 114 20.88 16.93 0.37
N LYS A 115 21.32 16.02 -0.50
CA LYS A 115 22.27 16.31 -1.59
C LYS A 115 21.62 16.81 -2.88
N GLY A 116 20.27 16.79 -2.96
CA GLY A 116 19.54 17.19 -4.17
C GLY A 116 19.74 16.24 -5.35
N LEU A 117 19.90 14.94 -5.08
CA LEU A 117 20.12 13.91 -6.09
C LEU A 117 18.80 13.46 -6.73
N PRO A 118 18.79 13.08 -8.03
CA PRO A 118 17.57 12.83 -8.81
C PRO A 118 16.74 11.62 -8.35
N SER A 119 17.26 10.79 -7.46
CA SER A 119 16.56 9.60 -6.93
C SER A 119 15.92 9.83 -5.54
N GLY A 120 16.03 11.02 -4.96
CA GLY A 120 15.36 11.36 -3.70
C GLY A 120 13.88 11.63 -3.92
N TYR A 121 13.01 11.00 -3.12
CA TYR A 121 11.59 11.31 -3.11
C TYR A 121 11.25 12.22 -1.92
N TYR A 122 10.52 13.29 -2.20
CA TYR A 122 10.16 14.34 -1.23
C TYR A 122 8.75 14.16 -0.67
N ASP A 123 8.27 12.92 -0.58
CA ASP A 123 6.93 12.66 -0.08
C ASP A 123 6.90 12.95 1.43
N ASN A 124 5.98 13.83 1.87
CA ASN A 124 5.93 14.43 3.22
C ASN A 124 7.10 15.34 3.61
N PHE A 125 7.78 15.99 2.66
CA PHE A 125 8.85 16.93 2.99
C PHE A 125 8.30 18.24 3.58
N THR A 126 8.11 18.26 4.90
CA THR A 126 7.60 19.40 5.70
C THR A 126 8.70 20.07 6.52
N HIS A 127 9.94 20.13 6.03
CA HIS A 127 10.88 21.09 6.61
C HIS A 127 10.40 22.49 6.25
N ALA A 128 10.10 23.28 7.28
CA ALA A 128 9.63 24.64 7.16
C ALA A 128 10.50 25.39 6.14
N LEU A 129 9.94 25.61 4.95
CA LEU A 129 10.57 26.23 3.78
C LEU A 129 11.20 27.61 4.05
N SER A 130 11.03 28.15 5.26
CA SER A 130 11.44 29.48 5.67
C SER A 130 12.69 29.54 6.57
N ASP A 131 13.13 28.45 7.22
CA ASP A 131 14.29 28.50 8.13
C ASP A 131 15.54 27.85 7.53
N GLU A 132 16.45 28.68 7.02
CA GLU A 132 17.75 28.25 6.49
C GLU A 132 18.59 27.48 7.52
N LYS A 133 18.53 27.85 8.80
CA LYS A 133 19.35 27.24 9.84
C LYS A 133 18.88 25.81 10.12
N ALA A 134 17.57 25.62 10.22
CA ALA A 134 16.96 24.30 10.34
C ALA A 134 17.28 23.42 9.14
N LYS A 135 17.22 23.96 7.91
CA LYS A 135 17.59 23.24 6.70
C LYS A 135 19.06 22.79 6.71
N LYS A 136 19.99 23.68 7.05
CA LYS A 136 21.42 23.34 7.14
C LYS A 136 21.69 22.27 8.20
N GLN A 137 21.03 22.36 9.35
CA GLN A 137 21.15 21.35 10.39
C GLN A 137 20.60 19.99 9.97
N TRP A 138 19.46 19.97 9.28
CA TRP A 138 18.88 18.73 8.76
C TRP A 138 19.79 18.09 7.69
N VAL A 139 20.30 18.87 6.74
CA VAL A 139 21.25 18.36 5.70
C VAL A 139 22.47 17.74 6.35
N ARG A 140 23.02 18.37 7.39
CA ARG A 140 24.15 17.83 8.16
C ARG A 140 23.78 16.51 8.81
N ARG A 141 22.69 16.44 9.60
CA ARG A 141 22.24 15.20 10.25
C ARG A 141 21.97 14.06 9.26
N ALA A 142 21.33 14.35 8.13
CA ALA A 142 21.05 13.35 7.10
C ALA A 142 22.35 12.85 6.44
N THR A 143 23.36 13.72 6.29
CA THR A 143 24.68 13.32 5.82
C THR A 143 25.39 12.44 6.85
N ASP A 144 25.45 12.89 8.11
CA ASP A 144 26.11 12.18 9.21
C ASP A 144 25.52 10.77 9.40
N HIS A 145 24.18 10.63 9.47
CA HIS A 145 23.52 9.32 9.61
C HIS A 145 23.79 8.38 8.44
N TYR A 146 23.88 8.91 7.22
CA TYR A 146 24.18 8.09 6.05
C TYR A 146 25.63 7.62 6.08
N GLU A 147 26.58 8.47 6.47
CA GLU A 147 28.00 8.12 6.59
C GLU A 147 28.22 7.09 7.71
N GLU A 148 27.60 7.26 8.87
CA GLU A 148 27.59 6.28 9.98
C GLU A 148 27.06 4.92 9.52
N MET A 149 25.92 4.92 8.81
CA MET A 149 25.33 3.70 8.26
C MET A 149 26.25 3.03 7.22
N GLN A 150 26.93 3.80 6.36
CA GLN A 150 27.90 3.25 5.40
C GLN A 150 29.10 2.62 6.11
N GLU A 151 29.61 3.24 7.19
CA GLU A 151 30.71 2.67 7.95
C GLU A 151 30.29 1.38 8.65
N ALA A 152 29.09 1.32 9.23
CA ALA A 152 28.53 0.08 9.80
C ALA A 152 28.43 -1.05 8.76
N ILE A 153 28.01 -0.72 7.51
CA ILE A 153 27.98 -1.70 6.42
C ILE A 153 29.39 -2.20 6.08
N LYS A 154 30.36 -1.28 6.04
CA LYS A 154 31.76 -1.59 5.73
C LYS A 154 32.40 -2.46 6.81
N GLU A 155 32.17 -2.17 8.09
CA GLU A 155 32.61 -3.00 9.21
C GLU A 155 32.00 -4.41 9.14
N ALA A 156 30.69 -4.51 8.92
CA ALA A 156 30.03 -5.80 8.74
C ALA A 156 30.63 -6.58 7.55
N GLN A 157 30.89 -5.91 6.43
CA GLN A 157 31.47 -6.51 5.23
C GLN A 157 32.90 -7.03 5.47
N GLN A 158 33.67 -6.38 6.34
CA GLN A 158 35.00 -6.85 6.74
C GLN A 158 34.95 -8.14 7.59
N LEU A 159 33.94 -8.27 8.45
CA LEU A 159 33.69 -9.47 9.25
C LEU A 159 33.18 -10.65 8.40
N HIS A 160 32.41 -10.36 7.35
CA HIS A 160 31.70 -11.35 6.54
C HIS A 160 32.08 -11.26 5.06
N ARG A 161 33.37 -11.45 4.76
CA ARG A 161 33.96 -11.25 3.41
C ARG A 161 33.34 -12.11 2.30
N GLN A 162 32.76 -13.25 2.64
CA GLN A 162 32.10 -14.17 1.70
C GLN A 162 30.73 -13.66 1.22
N HIS A 163 30.12 -12.70 1.90
CA HIS A 163 28.82 -12.14 1.54
C HIS A 163 28.98 -10.86 0.73
N ASN A 164 27.98 -10.55 -0.09
CA ASN A 164 27.91 -9.27 -0.80
C ASN A 164 26.78 -8.43 -0.19
N PHE A 165 27.11 -7.63 0.83
CA PHE A 165 26.11 -6.81 1.53
C PHE A 165 25.64 -5.62 0.71
N HIS A 166 26.57 -4.96 0.00
CA HIS A 166 26.21 -3.89 -0.93
C HIS A 166 25.24 -4.38 -2.01
N GLY A 167 25.51 -5.54 -2.61
CA GLY A 167 24.63 -6.15 -3.61
C GLY A 167 23.28 -6.57 -3.02
N ALA A 168 23.27 -7.14 -1.81
CA ALA A 168 22.02 -7.51 -1.15
C ALA A 168 21.12 -6.28 -0.88
N LEU A 169 21.67 -5.20 -0.33
CA LEU A 169 20.92 -3.97 -0.09
C LEU A 169 20.48 -3.29 -1.40
N GLN A 170 21.39 -3.16 -2.37
CA GLN A 170 21.07 -2.50 -3.64
C GLN A 170 20.00 -3.27 -4.42
N TYR A 171 20.21 -4.57 -4.67
CA TYR A 171 19.28 -5.31 -5.53
C TYR A 171 17.99 -5.68 -4.82
N LEU A 172 18.04 -6.15 -3.58
CA LEU A 172 16.84 -6.64 -2.90
C LEU A 172 16.01 -5.53 -2.25
N VAL A 173 16.66 -4.49 -1.69
CA VAL A 173 15.98 -3.43 -0.93
C VAL A 173 15.70 -2.22 -1.80
N VAL A 174 16.68 -1.73 -2.57
CA VAL A 174 16.52 -0.50 -3.37
C VAL A 174 15.83 -0.78 -4.71
N GLU A 175 16.26 -1.81 -5.43
CA GLU A 175 15.74 -2.13 -6.78
C GLU A 175 14.57 -3.12 -6.79
N ASP A 176 14.18 -3.66 -5.63
CA ASP A 176 13.09 -4.64 -5.47
C ASP A 176 13.25 -5.94 -6.29
N GLN A 177 14.49 -6.32 -6.62
CA GLN A 177 14.77 -7.53 -7.38
C GLN A 177 14.64 -8.77 -6.50
N SER A 178 14.04 -9.84 -7.03
CA SER A 178 13.93 -11.12 -6.32
C SER A 178 15.12 -12.02 -6.60
N LEU A 179 16.20 -11.88 -5.81
CA LEU A 179 17.41 -12.71 -5.90
C LEU A 179 17.56 -13.60 -4.65
N PRO A 180 17.02 -14.83 -4.66
CA PRO A 180 17.04 -15.72 -3.49
C PRO A 180 18.44 -15.99 -2.92
N SER A 181 19.47 -16.00 -3.77
CA SER A 181 20.86 -16.22 -3.38
C SER A 181 21.41 -15.16 -2.43
N LEU A 182 20.87 -13.94 -2.46
CA LEU A 182 21.32 -12.82 -1.62
C LEU A 182 20.53 -12.69 -0.31
N VAL A 183 19.48 -13.49 -0.11
CA VAL A 183 18.60 -13.39 1.08
C VAL A 183 19.37 -13.70 2.37
N CYS A 184 20.30 -14.65 2.34
CA CYS A 184 21.13 -14.94 3.51
C CYS A 184 22.04 -13.75 3.87
N SER A 185 22.70 -13.16 2.86
CA SER A 185 23.50 -11.94 3.02
C SER A 185 22.65 -10.77 3.54
N LEU A 186 21.42 -10.63 3.06
CA LEU A 186 20.47 -9.61 3.49
C LEU A 186 20.13 -9.74 4.98
N ARG A 187 19.85 -10.94 5.47
CA ARG A 187 19.52 -11.16 6.89
C ARG A 187 20.67 -10.72 7.80
N LEU A 188 21.90 -11.13 7.46
CA LEU A 188 23.09 -10.77 8.23
C LEU A 188 23.34 -9.27 8.27
N ILE A 189 23.23 -8.57 7.13
CA ILE A 189 23.45 -7.12 7.12
C ILE A 189 22.33 -6.36 7.84
N LEU A 190 21.08 -6.82 7.75
CA LEU A 190 19.98 -6.21 8.48
C LEU A 190 20.14 -6.43 10.00
N ASP A 191 20.63 -7.57 10.45
CA ASP A 191 20.93 -7.79 11.87
C ASP A 191 22.07 -6.90 12.37
N ALA A 192 23.10 -6.68 11.53
CA ALA A 192 24.20 -5.77 11.85
C ALA A 192 23.73 -4.31 11.92
N LEU A 193 22.92 -3.87 10.95
CA LEU A 193 22.34 -2.53 10.94
C LEU A 193 21.37 -2.31 12.09
N HIS A 194 20.57 -3.31 12.45
CA HIS A 194 19.66 -3.23 13.59
C HIS A 194 20.42 -2.93 14.88
N LYS A 195 21.55 -3.64 15.12
CA LYS A 195 22.43 -3.38 16.27
C LYS A 195 23.02 -1.97 16.25
N HIS A 196 23.41 -1.48 15.08
CA HIS A 196 23.93 -0.11 14.93
C HIS A 196 22.84 0.96 15.19
N PHE A 197 21.59 0.65 14.87
CA PHE A 197 20.46 1.56 15.02
C PHE A 197 19.86 1.61 16.43
N ASP A 198 20.08 0.56 17.23
CA ASP A 198 19.60 0.40 18.61
C ASP A 198 20.68 0.70 19.67
N GLY A 199 21.96 0.66 19.29
CA GLY A 199 23.10 1.03 20.14
C GLY A 199 23.30 2.54 20.25
#